data_AF-A0A7V9H4D1-F1
#
_entry.id   AF-A0A7V9H4D1-F1
#
_cell.length_a   1.000
_cell.length_b   1.000
_cell.length_c   1.000
_cell.angle_alpha   90.00
_cell.angle_beta   90.00
_cell.angle_gamma   90.00
#
_symmetry.space_group_name_H-M   'P 1'
#
loop_
_entity.id
_entity.type
_entity.pdbx_description
1 polymer ?
#
loop_
_entity_poly.entity_id
_entity_poly.type
_entity_poly.pdbx_seq_one_letter_code
_entity_poly.pdbx_strand_id
1 'polypeptide(L)'
;LDDYGPGVGRLVEELRGADAILISTAAYHGTLAGVTKNALDFAQFLSGGEHPYFDGKVVGLISTAGGEQAGANATGAMVHVVHALRGVVAPLEVSVSKAWQRTDRSGNVTDEVYGGRLDALGELVVDLAGGLAARNEETGLVEVAG
;
A
#
# COMPACT_ATOMS: atom_id res chain seq x y z
N LEU A 1 -7.83 9.88 -18.35
CA LEU A 1 -8.19 10.32 -16.97
C LEU A 1 -9.45 11.17 -16.98
N ASP A 2 -9.63 12.02 -17.99
CA ASP A 2 -10.78 12.93 -18.14
C ASP A 2 -12.15 12.23 -18.06
N ASP A 3 -12.24 10.96 -18.48
CA ASP A 3 -13.48 10.18 -18.45
C ASP A 3 -13.83 9.56 -17.06
N TYR A 4 -12.93 9.61 -16.08
CA TYR A 4 -13.05 8.88 -14.80
C TYR A 4 -13.35 9.77 -13.58
N GLY A 5 -13.58 11.07 -13.81
CA GLY A 5 -13.91 12.03 -12.76
C GLY A 5 -12.71 12.47 -11.90
N PRO A 6 -12.87 13.54 -11.10
CA PRO A 6 -11.76 14.19 -10.41
C PRO A 6 -11.11 13.31 -9.33
N GLY A 7 -11.85 12.38 -8.72
CA GLY A 7 -11.31 11.48 -7.70
C GLY A 7 -10.24 10.52 -8.24
N VAL A 8 -10.44 9.99 -9.44
CA VAL A 8 -9.47 9.11 -10.10
C VAL A 8 -8.23 9.89 -10.54
N GLY A 9 -8.43 11.09 -11.09
CA GLY A 9 -7.32 12.00 -11.42
C GLY A 9 -6.45 12.28 -10.21
N ARG A 10 -7.07 12.65 -9.08
CA ARG A 10 -6.35 12.86 -7.82
C ARG A 10 -5.60 11.60 -7.36
N LEU A 11 -6.26 10.44 -7.33
CA LEU A 11 -5.63 9.20 -6.90
C LEU A 11 -4.37 8.88 -7.73
N VAL A 12 -4.46 8.98 -9.06
CA VAL A 12 -3.34 8.67 -9.95
C VAL A 12 -2.18 9.64 -9.74
N GLU A 13 -2.45 10.92 -9.51
CA GLU A 13 -1.39 11.90 -9.25
C GLU A 13 -0.70 11.68 -7.90
N GLU A 14 -1.47 11.37 -6.85
CA GLU A 14 -0.91 11.05 -5.53
C GLU A 14 -0.06 9.77 -5.59
N LEU A 15 -0.51 8.74 -6.33
CA LEU A 15 0.28 7.52 -6.55
C LEU A 15 1.57 7.78 -7.35
N ARG A 16 1.53 8.71 -8.32
CA ARG A 16 2.70 9.09 -9.12
C ARG A 16 3.76 9.74 -8.23
N GLY A 17 3.36 10.73 -7.43
CA GLY A 17 4.24 11.53 -6.58
C GLY A 17 4.66 10.89 -5.25
N ALA A 18 4.05 9.77 -4.84
CA ALA A 18 4.38 9.13 -3.56
C ALA A 18 5.73 8.41 -3.57
N ASP A 19 6.55 8.60 -2.54
CA ASP A 19 7.79 7.81 -2.34
C ASP A 19 7.48 6.38 -1.84
N ALA A 20 6.39 6.25 -1.08
CA ALA A 20 5.89 4.98 -0.56
C ALA A 20 4.37 5.01 -0.40
N ILE A 21 3.77 3.83 -0.30
CA ILE A 21 2.32 3.63 -0.29
C ILE A 21 1.94 2.77 0.92
N LEU A 22 0.85 3.11 1.60
CA LEU A 22 0.18 2.22 2.54
C LEU A 22 -1.15 1.78 1.94
N ILE A 23 -1.36 0.47 1.82
CA ILE A 23 -2.63 -0.10 1.37
C ILE A 23 -3.33 -0.72 2.57
N SER A 24 -4.53 -0.22 2.87
CA SER A 24 -5.40 -0.79 3.90
C SER A 24 -6.68 -1.34 3.27
N THR A 25 -7.07 -2.56 3.63
CA THR A 25 -8.31 -3.19 3.16
C THR A 25 -9.02 -4.00 4.23
N ALA A 26 -10.35 -3.95 4.22
CA ALA A 26 -11.14 -4.97 4.86
C ALA A 26 -11.11 -6.27 4.04
N ALA A 27 -11.12 -7.41 4.74
CA ALA A 27 -11.23 -8.73 4.15
C ALA A 27 -12.71 -9.05 3.85
N TYR A 28 -13.02 -9.31 2.58
CA TYR A 28 -14.35 -9.74 2.14
C TYR A 28 -14.22 -11.07 1.41
N HIS A 29 -15.00 -12.07 1.84
CA HIS A 29 -15.02 -13.42 1.26
C HIS A 29 -13.63 -14.03 1.01
N GLY A 30 -12.69 -13.78 1.92
CA GLY A 30 -11.34 -14.35 1.86
C GLY A 30 -10.36 -13.60 0.97
N THR A 31 -10.63 -12.36 0.57
CA THR A 31 -9.70 -11.52 -0.20
C THR A 31 -9.86 -10.02 0.12
N LEU A 32 -9.10 -9.16 -0.55
CA LEU A 32 -9.22 -7.70 -0.45
C LEU A 32 -10.60 -7.20 -0.89
N ALA A 33 -11.01 -6.05 -0.38
CA ALA A 33 -12.28 -5.43 -0.74
C ALA A 33 -12.28 -5.03 -2.23
N GLY A 34 -13.42 -5.22 -2.90
CA GLY A 34 -13.57 -4.82 -4.31
C GLY A 34 -13.32 -3.33 -4.54
N VAL A 35 -13.67 -2.47 -3.57
CA VAL A 35 -13.37 -1.02 -3.63
C VAL A 35 -11.87 -0.74 -3.65
N THR A 36 -11.09 -1.46 -2.83
CA THR A 36 -9.63 -1.32 -2.79
C THR A 36 -9.02 -1.82 -4.09
N LYS A 37 -9.48 -2.96 -4.62
CA LYS A 37 -9.02 -3.48 -5.91
C LYS A 37 -9.33 -2.50 -7.06
N ASN A 38 -10.54 -1.97 -7.13
CA ASN A 38 -10.94 -0.98 -8.14
C ASN A 38 -10.06 0.27 -8.08
N ALA A 39 -9.71 0.75 -6.88
CA ALA A 39 -8.79 1.88 -6.74
C ALA A 39 -7.40 1.55 -7.30
N LEU A 40 -6.87 0.37 -6.98
CA LEU A 40 -5.55 -0.07 -7.46
C LEU A 40 -5.49 -0.32 -8.97
N ASP A 41 -6.61 -0.67 -9.61
CA ASP A 41 -6.66 -0.86 -11.08
C ASP A 41 -6.39 0.44 -11.85
N PHE A 42 -6.62 1.60 -11.24
CA PHE A 42 -6.25 2.88 -11.83
C PHE A 42 -4.74 3.14 -11.90
N ALA A 43 -3.92 2.33 -11.21
CA ALA A 43 -2.46 2.35 -11.39
C ALA A 43 -2.05 2.03 -12.84
N GLN A 44 -2.94 1.46 -13.68
CA GLN A 44 -2.73 1.31 -15.12
C GLN A 44 -2.36 2.63 -15.81
N PHE A 45 -2.85 3.77 -15.31
CA PHE A 45 -2.50 5.09 -15.86
C PHE A 45 -1.06 5.53 -15.58
N LEU A 46 -0.33 4.81 -14.73
CA LEU A 46 1.09 5.01 -14.46
C LEU A 46 1.99 4.18 -15.40
N SER A 47 1.42 3.24 -16.17
CA SER A 47 2.18 2.26 -16.96
C SER A 47 3.15 2.83 -18.00
N GLY A 48 2.91 4.06 -18.49
CA GLY A 48 3.74 4.71 -19.51
C GLY A 48 4.78 5.70 -18.97
N GLY A 49 4.92 5.85 -17.65
CA GLY A 49 5.92 6.72 -17.04
C GLY A 49 7.32 6.11 -17.02
N GLU A 50 8.32 6.94 -16.69
CA GLU A 50 9.71 6.51 -16.45
C GLU A 50 9.79 5.41 -15.39
N HIS A 51 9.05 5.59 -14.28
CA HIS A 51 8.80 4.58 -13.26
C HIS A 51 7.36 4.05 -13.38
N PRO A 52 7.13 2.96 -14.13
CA PRO A 52 5.80 2.45 -14.37
C PRO A 52 5.19 1.80 -13.12
N TYR A 53 3.90 2.05 -12.89
CA TYR A 53 3.14 1.52 -11.74
C TYR A 53 3.77 1.94 -10.39
N PHE A 54 4.19 0.98 -9.56
CA PHE A 54 4.83 1.21 -8.26
C PHE A 54 6.35 0.92 -8.31
N ASP A 55 6.96 0.94 -9.50
CA ASP A 55 8.41 0.82 -9.63
C ASP A 55 9.14 1.82 -8.72
N GLY A 56 10.13 1.32 -7.98
CA GLY A 56 10.88 2.10 -6.99
C GLY A 56 10.14 2.44 -5.69
N LYS A 57 8.89 2.02 -5.49
CA LYS A 57 8.07 2.37 -4.32
C LYS A 57 7.93 1.21 -3.32
N VAL A 58 8.10 1.51 -2.04
CA VAL A 58 7.79 0.58 -0.93
C VAL A 58 6.30 0.62 -0.62
N VAL A 59 5.71 -0.54 -0.38
CA VAL A 59 4.29 -0.67 -0.06
C VAL A 59 4.08 -1.42 1.26
N GLY A 60 3.55 -0.72 2.27
CA GLY A 60 3.10 -1.34 3.51
C GLY A 60 1.66 -1.81 3.43
N LEU A 61 1.36 -2.96 4.07
CA LEU A 61 0.08 -3.64 3.95
C LEU A 61 -0.64 -3.76 5.29
N ILE A 62 -1.90 -3.34 5.30
CA ILE A 62 -2.80 -3.41 6.45
C ILE A 62 -4.08 -4.14 6.04
N SER A 63 -4.46 -5.19 6.76
CA SER A 63 -5.76 -5.84 6.56
C SER A 63 -6.59 -5.82 7.84
N THR A 64 -7.91 -5.68 7.69
CA THR A 64 -8.86 -5.83 8.80
C THR A 64 -9.82 -6.96 8.50
N ALA A 65 -10.11 -7.82 9.47
CA ALA A 65 -10.99 -8.96 9.25
C ALA A 65 -11.74 -9.37 10.51
N GLY A 66 -12.86 -10.11 10.35
CA GLY A 66 -13.56 -10.71 11.49
C GLY A 66 -12.79 -11.84 12.18
N GLY A 67 -11.91 -12.51 11.45
CA GLY A 67 -11.03 -13.56 11.96
C GLY A 67 -9.67 -13.53 11.26
N GLU A 68 -8.68 -14.17 11.87
CA GLU A 68 -7.28 -14.10 11.45
C GLU A 68 -7.05 -14.63 10.03
N GLN A 69 -7.67 -15.77 9.70
CA GLN A 69 -7.50 -16.40 8.37
C GLN A 69 -7.98 -15.48 7.23
N ALA A 70 -9.10 -14.80 7.40
CA ALA A 70 -9.59 -13.86 6.38
C ALA A 70 -8.64 -12.67 6.20
N GLY A 71 -8.05 -12.18 7.30
CA GLY A 71 -7.04 -11.12 7.25
C GLY A 71 -5.77 -11.57 6.54
N ALA A 72 -5.24 -12.74 6.90
CA ALA A 72 -4.06 -13.32 6.25
C ALA A 72 -4.27 -13.52 4.74
N ASN A 73 -5.43 -14.02 4.32
CA ASN A 73 -5.73 -14.18 2.90
C ASN A 73 -5.84 -12.83 2.17
N ALA A 74 -6.47 -11.82 2.78
CA ALA A 74 -6.56 -10.48 2.20
C ALA A 74 -5.17 -9.85 2.06
N THR A 75 -4.28 -10.03 3.05
CA THR A 75 -2.89 -9.59 2.96
C THR A 75 -2.15 -10.30 1.83
N GLY A 76 -2.24 -11.63 1.73
CA GLY A 76 -1.63 -12.38 0.63
C GLY A 76 -2.13 -11.94 -0.75
N ALA A 77 -3.42 -11.63 -0.87
CA ALA A 77 -3.98 -11.07 -2.11
C ALA A 77 -3.36 -9.69 -2.45
N MET A 78 -3.17 -8.82 -1.44
CA MET A 78 -2.49 -7.54 -1.66
C MET A 78 -1.02 -7.71 -2.06
N VAL A 79 -0.29 -8.68 -1.48
CA VAL A 79 1.09 -9.00 -1.89
C VAL A 79 1.15 -9.31 -3.38
N HIS A 80 0.23 -10.16 -3.88
CA HIS A 80 0.15 -10.47 -5.30
C HIS A 80 -0.14 -9.25 -6.17
N VAL A 81 -1.05 -8.37 -5.73
CA VAL A 81 -1.37 -7.12 -6.44
C VAL A 81 -0.16 -6.19 -6.49
N VAL A 82 0.52 -5.97 -5.36
CA VAL A 82 1.69 -5.09 -5.28
C VAL A 82 2.81 -5.59 -6.21
N HIS A 83 3.11 -6.89 -6.19
CA HIS A 83 4.10 -7.46 -7.09
C HIS A 83 3.71 -7.32 -8.57
N ALA A 84 2.42 -7.51 -8.91
CA ALA A 84 1.95 -7.28 -10.27
C ALA A 84 2.08 -5.81 -10.70
N LEU A 85 1.98 -4.89 -9.75
CA LEU A 85 2.23 -3.45 -9.91
C LEU A 85 3.71 -3.06 -9.72
N ARG A 86 4.64 -4.02 -9.67
CA ARG A 86 6.10 -3.81 -9.56
C ARG A 86 6.57 -3.10 -8.28
N GLY A 87 5.72 -3.02 -7.26
CA GLY A 87 6.10 -2.46 -5.96
C GLY A 87 6.86 -3.45 -5.09
N VAL A 88 7.56 -2.93 -4.08
CA VAL A 88 8.25 -3.72 -3.06
C VAL A 88 7.40 -3.78 -1.80
N VAL A 89 6.93 -4.97 -1.42
CA VAL A 89 6.18 -5.15 -0.17
C VAL A 89 7.12 -5.01 1.03
N ALA A 90 6.74 -4.19 2.02
CA ALA A 90 7.45 -4.10 3.28
C ALA A 90 7.41 -5.45 4.04
N PRO A 91 8.51 -5.89 4.69
CA PRO A 91 8.58 -7.21 5.30
C PRO A 91 7.70 -7.35 6.56
N LEU A 92 7.29 -6.24 7.16
CA LEU A 92 6.29 -6.23 8.22
C LEU A 92 4.91 -5.94 7.60
N GLU A 93 3.92 -6.75 7.95
CA GLU A 93 2.52 -6.58 7.56
C GLU A 93 1.63 -6.61 8.81
N VAL A 94 0.54 -5.84 8.79
CA VAL A 94 -0.36 -5.74 9.94
C VAL A 94 -1.76 -6.25 9.58
N SER A 95 -2.15 -7.36 10.20
CA SER A 95 -3.51 -7.91 10.11
C SER A 95 -4.24 -7.70 11.43
N VAL A 96 -5.29 -6.90 11.42
CA VAL A 96 -6.11 -6.55 12.58
C VAL A 96 -7.38 -7.39 12.58
N SER A 97 -7.41 -8.41 13.43
CA SER A 97 -8.60 -9.22 13.64
C SER A 97 -9.57 -8.52 14.61
N LYS A 98 -10.87 -8.66 14.35
CA LYS A 98 -11.94 -8.03 15.14
C LYS A 98 -11.73 -6.53 15.32
N ALA A 99 -11.41 -5.82 14.24
CA ALA A 99 -11.03 -4.40 14.30
C ALA A 99 -12.03 -3.51 15.07
N TRP A 100 -13.33 -3.84 15.04
CA TRP A 100 -14.38 -3.15 15.81
C TRP A 100 -14.21 -3.22 17.34
N GLN A 101 -13.35 -4.10 17.86
CA GLN A 101 -12.98 -4.20 19.27
C GLN A 101 -11.67 -3.46 19.59
N ARG A 102 -10.97 -2.96 18.58
CA ARG A 102 -9.62 -2.37 18.67
C ARG A 102 -9.60 -0.89 18.29
N THR A 103 -10.74 -0.33 17.90
CA THR A 103 -10.91 1.07 17.56
C THR A 103 -12.12 1.67 18.27
N ASP A 104 -12.05 2.95 18.61
CA ASP A 104 -13.21 3.70 19.11
C ASP A 104 -14.14 4.15 17.96
N ARG A 105 -15.23 4.85 18.31
CA ARG A 105 -16.20 5.38 17.32
C ARG A 105 -15.64 6.53 16.47
N SER A 106 -14.53 7.13 16.89
CA SER A 106 -13.82 8.18 16.17
C SER A 106 -12.77 7.62 15.21
N GLY A 107 -12.52 6.30 15.26
CA GLY A 107 -11.52 5.62 14.44
C GLY A 107 -10.13 5.57 15.06
N ASN A 108 -9.96 5.99 16.33
CA ASN A 108 -8.68 5.89 17.01
C ASN A 108 -8.41 4.44 17.40
N VAL A 109 -7.16 4.00 17.24
CA VAL A 109 -6.71 2.68 17.73
C VAL A 109 -6.66 2.72 19.25
N THR A 110 -7.41 1.85 19.92
CA THR A 110 -7.49 1.75 21.39
C THR A 110 -6.70 0.57 21.93
N ASP A 111 -6.14 -0.26 21.05
CA ASP A 111 -5.34 -1.41 21.41
C ASP A 111 -3.85 -1.12 21.23
N GLU A 112 -3.11 -1.08 22.33
CA GLU A 112 -1.68 -0.70 22.33
C GLU A 112 -0.81 -1.67 21.52
N VAL A 113 -1.18 -2.96 21.48
CA VAL A 113 -0.41 -3.98 20.75
C VAL A 113 -0.56 -3.78 19.25
N TYR A 114 -1.80 -3.56 18.77
CA TYR A 114 -2.01 -3.24 17.36
C TYR A 114 -1.50 -1.84 17.00
N GLY A 115 -1.62 -0.86 17.90
CA GLY A 115 -1.05 0.48 17.75
C GLY A 115 0.46 0.42 17.49
N GLY A 116 1.22 -0.22 18.38
CA GLY A 116 2.66 -0.36 18.21
C GLY A 116 3.08 -1.12 16.95
N ARG A 117 2.27 -2.07 16.48
CA ARG A 117 2.52 -2.75 15.18
C ARG A 117 2.28 -1.84 13.98
N LEU A 118 1.28 -0.97 14.04
CA LEU A 118 1.02 0.03 13.00
C LEU A 118 2.11 1.10 12.98
N ASP A 119 2.58 1.54 14.15
CA ASP A 119 3.71 2.46 14.28
C ASP A 119 4.98 1.86 13.67
N ALA A 120 5.32 0.63 14.05
CA ALA A 120 6.47 -0.08 13.51
C ALA A 120 6.39 -0.30 11.99
N LEU A 121 5.18 -0.53 11.44
CA LEU A 121 4.97 -0.59 10.00
C LEU A 121 5.25 0.77 9.34
N GLY A 122 4.73 1.84 9.91
CA GLY A 122 4.92 3.20 9.40
C GLY A 122 6.40 3.59 9.37
N GLU A 123 7.11 3.39 10.48
CA GLU A 123 8.55 3.64 10.61
C GLU A 123 9.34 2.84 9.55
N LEU A 124 9.08 1.53 9.45
CA LEU A 124 9.77 0.67 8.50
C LEU A 124 9.56 1.09 7.05
N VAL A 125 8.33 1.48 6.68
CA VAL A 125 8.04 1.92 5.31
C VAL A 125 8.79 3.20 4.97
N VAL A 126 8.86 4.15 5.90
CA VAL A 126 9.63 5.40 5.73
C VAL A 126 11.12 5.10 5.57
N ASP A 127 11.69 4.26 6.44
CA ASP A 127 13.10 3.91 6.42
C ASP A 127 13.49 3.21 5.10
N LEU A 128 12.67 2.24 4.65
CA LEU A 128 12.92 1.53 3.41
C LEU A 128 12.80 2.45 2.19
N ALA A 129 11.81 3.35 2.17
CA ALA A 129 11.64 4.30 1.09
C ALA A 129 12.85 5.24 0.96
N GLY A 130 13.33 5.78 2.08
CA GLY A 130 14.56 6.59 2.12
C GLY A 130 15.79 5.81 1.64
N GLY A 131 15.90 4.54 2.03
CA GLY A 131 16.98 3.66 1.58
C GLY A 131 16.95 3.36 0.07
N LEU A 132 15.76 3.15 -0.51
CA LEU A 132 15.62 2.93 -1.97
C LEU A 132 15.94 4.20 -2.77
N ALA A 133 15.50 5.37 -2.31
CA ALA A 133 15.80 6.64 -2.96
C ALA A 133 17.33 6.86 -3.05
N ALA A 134 18.04 6.71 -1.92
CA ALA A 134 19.50 6.86 -1.88
C ALA A 134 20.23 5.87 -2.80
N ARG A 135 19.74 4.63 -2.89
CA ARG A 135 20.34 3.61 -3.78
C ARG A 135 20.15 3.93 -5.25
N ASN A 136 19.00 4.47 -5.63
CA ASN A 136 18.73 4.85 -7.02
C ASN A 136 19.62 6.02 -7.47
N GLU A 137 19.94 6.95 -6.55
CA GLU A 137 20.92 8.01 -6.76
C GLU A 137 22.34 7.46 -6.91
N GLU A 138 22.77 6.52 -6.04
CA GLU A 138 24.11 5.94 -6.04
C GLU A 138 24.41 5.05 -7.27
N THR A 139 23.40 4.34 -7.80
CA THR A 139 23.58 3.42 -8.93
C THR A 139 23.55 4.10 -10.30
N GLY A 140 23.34 5.43 -10.36
CA GLY A 140 23.38 6.18 -11.61
C GLY A 140 22.28 5.81 -12.61
N LEU A 141 21.26 5.07 -12.19
CA LEU A 141 20.11 4.71 -13.04
C LEU A 141 19.30 5.95 -13.46
N VAL A 142 19.48 7.08 -12.78
CA VAL A 142 18.90 8.39 -13.13
C VAL A 142 19.66 9.10 -14.26
N GLU A 143 20.95 8.80 -14.49
CA GLU A 143 21.76 9.49 -15.53
C GLU A 143 21.73 8.81 -16.92
N VAL A 144 21.23 7.58 -17.02
CA VAL A 144 21.25 6.81 -18.29
C VAL A 144 19.93 6.95 -19.08
N ALA A 145 18.94 7.68 -18.55
CA ALA A 145 17.62 7.86 -19.16
C ALA A 145 17.35 9.28 -19.70
N GLY A 146 18.40 10.11 -19.86
CA GLY A 146 18.33 11.46 -20.45
C GLY A 146 18.58 11.53 -21.95
#